data_AF-A0A179SUU6-F1
#
_entry.id   AF-A0A179SUU6-F1
#
_cell.length_a   1.000
_cell.length_b   1.000
_cell.length_c   1.000
_cell.angle_alpha   90.00
_cell.angle_beta   90.00
_cell.angle_gamma   90.00
#
_symmetry.space_group_name_H-M   'P 1'
#
loop_
_entity.id
_entity.type
_entity.pdbx_description
1 polymer ?
#
loop_
_entity_poly.entity_id
_entity_poly.type
_entity_poly.pdbx_seq_one_letter_code
_entity_poly.pdbx_strand_id
1 'polypeptide(L)'
;MANGCNQNPIGACSEAEGLNTTANGTASHAEGINTIANGAASHVEGFQTNTTVDSAHAEGSTTTASGVASHAEGFQTRATANTAHAEGNFSRANGVASHAEGISTIAGSNASHAEGSNTRALNLHAHAEGNLTTASGIASHAEGENTVASGLVSHAEGQGTIAQGESSHSEGDQTQATGRASHAEGNLTMASGSFAHAEGQRSVASGDLSHAEGNQTQAIGQNSHAEGALNIANGFTSHAEGVNTVASGFFSHTEGQSTNANLLEGVHVMGKFGAANELPYSWYLANGLDASTPGLAAKILSDGNVKIDGTVSSPAADYAEMFETTDGNPIDFGYFVTLDENKVRIANEQDDFILGITSAKPAVLANSGELRWKSKYMTTEWGEVLYEDIALPSEFDTYGNVINPQRSERRPVLNPSWNSSKEYLPRSRRPEWVAVGLIGQLLVRDDGTCKPGSYCKPNNEGIATASNQGYRVMQRTNQNQVLVIVPQAFRNPSNNKVDQLEKLAKLKEQGYLTEEEFQIEKQKLLNS
;
A
#
# COMPACT_ATOMS: atom_id res chain seq x y z
N MET A 1 20.78 48.26 -75.55
CA MET A 1 19.54 48.96 -75.18
C MET A 1 19.54 49.01 -73.67
N ALA A 2 19.36 50.19 -73.06
CA ALA A 2 19.34 50.31 -71.61
C ALA A 2 18.14 49.54 -71.06
N ASN A 3 18.38 48.55 -70.20
CA ASN A 3 17.33 47.76 -69.55
C ASN A 3 16.47 48.72 -68.72
N GLY A 4 15.30 49.10 -69.25
CA GLY A 4 14.42 50.15 -68.71
C GLY A 4 13.94 49.92 -67.28
N CYS A 5 14.15 48.73 -66.74
CA CYS A 5 13.77 48.33 -65.39
C CYS A 5 14.97 47.88 -64.53
N ASN A 6 16.22 48.18 -64.89
CA ASN A 6 17.40 47.79 -64.12
C ASN A 6 17.48 46.26 -63.87
N GLN A 7 17.33 45.49 -64.95
CA GLN A 7 17.45 44.02 -64.99
C GLN A 7 18.91 43.64 -65.27
N ASN A 8 19.52 42.81 -64.44
CA ASN A 8 20.95 42.52 -64.49
C ASN A 8 21.23 40.99 -64.51
N PRO A 9 21.13 40.33 -65.68
CA PRO A 9 21.53 38.92 -65.85
C PRO A 9 23.06 38.83 -66.06
N ILE A 10 23.81 38.80 -64.96
CA ILE A 10 25.28 38.86 -64.95
C ILE A 10 25.90 37.46 -65.15
N GLY A 11 25.25 36.41 -64.64
CA GLY A 11 25.76 35.05 -64.70
C GLY A 11 25.67 34.40 -66.09
N ALA A 12 26.49 33.38 -66.34
CA ALA A 12 26.40 32.63 -67.60
C ALA A 12 25.05 31.91 -67.67
N CYS A 13 24.28 32.10 -68.75
CA CYS A 13 22.92 31.56 -68.91
C CYS A 13 21.93 32.01 -67.81
N SER A 14 22.14 33.17 -67.18
CA SER A 14 21.21 33.71 -66.18
C SER A 14 20.06 34.51 -66.83
N GLU A 15 18.91 34.57 -66.15
CA GLU A 15 17.75 35.37 -66.55
C GLU A 15 17.37 36.37 -65.44
N ALA A 16 16.99 37.60 -65.81
CA ALA A 16 16.59 38.62 -64.84
C ALA A 16 15.38 39.43 -65.36
N GLU A 17 14.23 39.28 -64.70
CA GLU A 17 12.95 39.88 -65.09
C GLU A 17 12.46 40.88 -64.02
N GLY A 18 11.57 41.82 -64.37
CA GLY A 18 11.02 42.78 -63.40
C GLY A 18 11.87 44.05 -63.17
N LEU A 19 11.81 44.65 -61.97
CA LEU A 19 12.40 45.93 -61.60
C LEU A 19 13.53 45.79 -60.55
N ASN A 20 14.72 46.31 -60.83
CA ASN A 20 15.91 46.20 -59.96
C ASN A 20 16.24 44.74 -59.61
N THR A 21 16.26 43.85 -60.60
CA THR A 21 16.55 42.43 -60.41
C THR A 21 17.96 42.10 -60.87
N THR A 22 18.63 41.19 -60.16
CA THR A 22 20.02 40.81 -60.43
C THR A 22 20.20 39.30 -60.34
N ALA A 23 20.65 38.66 -61.42
CA ALA A 23 20.95 37.25 -61.47
C ALA A 23 22.47 37.06 -61.72
N ASN A 24 23.26 36.88 -60.66
CA ASN A 24 24.73 36.80 -60.71
C ASN A 24 25.26 35.38 -60.99
N GLY A 25 24.50 34.36 -60.61
CA GLY A 25 24.95 32.97 -60.67
C GLY A 25 24.86 32.35 -62.07
N THR A 26 25.68 31.33 -62.34
CA THR A 26 25.53 30.56 -63.58
C THR A 26 24.18 29.85 -63.56
N ALA A 27 23.38 30.00 -64.62
CA ALA A 27 22.01 29.49 -64.71
C ALA A 27 21.05 29.94 -63.59
N SER A 28 21.32 31.09 -62.95
CA SER A 28 20.41 31.66 -61.96
C SER A 28 19.24 32.43 -62.60
N HIS A 29 18.09 32.50 -61.94
CA HIS A 29 16.95 33.30 -62.37
C HIS A 29 16.45 34.20 -61.23
N ALA A 30 16.23 35.49 -61.54
CA ALA A 30 15.71 36.49 -60.61
C ALA A 30 14.54 37.28 -61.24
N GLU A 31 13.37 37.24 -60.64
CA GLU A 31 12.19 37.99 -61.10
C GLU A 31 11.53 38.82 -59.98
N GLY A 32 10.65 39.76 -60.33
CA GLY A 32 9.93 40.61 -59.37
C GLY A 32 10.53 42.01 -59.17
N ILE A 33 10.59 42.49 -57.92
CA ILE A 33 11.03 43.85 -57.55
C ILE A 33 12.11 43.80 -56.46
N ASN A 34 13.30 44.35 -56.74
CA ASN A 34 14.46 44.35 -55.83
C ASN A 34 14.89 42.93 -55.43
N THR A 35 15.02 42.01 -56.39
CA THR A 35 15.40 40.62 -56.15
C THR A 35 16.83 40.32 -56.60
N ILE A 36 17.52 39.43 -55.88
CA ILE A 36 18.94 39.11 -56.15
C ILE A 36 19.18 37.59 -56.07
N ALA A 37 19.58 36.96 -57.17
CA ALA A 37 20.00 35.56 -57.22
C ALA A 37 21.52 35.45 -57.36
N ASN A 38 22.26 35.13 -56.29
CA ASN A 38 23.72 35.13 -56.31
C ASN A 38 24.39 33.78 -56.65
N GLY A 39 23.73 32.66 -56.37
CA GLY A 39 24.33 31.33 -56.48
C GLY A 39 24.11 30.66 -57.84
N ALA A 40 24.96 29.69 -58.18
CA ALA A 40 24.74 28.88 -59.37
C ALA A 40 23.41 28.12 -59.28
N ALA A 41 22.63 28.14 -60.35
CA ALA A 41 21.29 27.55 -60.41
C ALA A 41 20.32 28.01 -59.29
N SER A 42 20.53 29.20 -58.71
CA SER A 42 19.61 29.74 -57.71
C SER A 42 18.41 30.45 -58.33
N HIS A 43 17.26 30.43 -57.65
CA HIS A 43 16.00 31.02 -58.10
C HIS A 43 15.49 32.04 -57.09
N VAL A 44 15.03 33.20 -57.54
CA VAL A 44 14.45 34.22 -56.67
C VAL A 44 13.28 34.93 -57.36
N GLU A 45 12.15 35.05 -56.66
CA GLU A 45 10.99 35.80 -57.13
C GLU A 45 10.33 36.65 -56.02
N GLY A 46 9.52 37.64 -56.40
CA GLY A 46 8.74 38.46 -55.46
C GLY A 46 9.28 39.87 -55.16
N PHE A 47 9.22 40.34 -53.90
CA PHE A 47 9.61 41.70 -53.47
C PHE A 47 10.68 41.68 -52.37
N GLN A 48 11.86 42.28 -52.63
CA GLN A 48 12.97 42.30 -51.67
C GLN A 48 13.45 40.91 -51.23
N THR A 49 13.50 39.95 -52.17
CA THR A 49 13.89 38.56 -51.93
C THR A 49 15.33 38.31 -52.43
N ASN A 50 16.07 37.40 -51.79
CA ASN A 50 17.49 37.17 -52.14
C ASN A 50 17.96 35.73 -51.86
N THR A 51 18.78 35.20 -52.76
CA THR A 51 19.59 34.00 -52.52
C THR A 51 21.08 34.31 -52.56
N THR A 52 21.88 33.72 -51.65
CA THR A 52 23.33 34.02 -51.56
C THR A 52 24.25 32.89 -52.03
N VAL A 53 23.70 31.70 -52.29
CA VAL A 53 24.49 30.47 -52.55
C VAL A 53 23.79 29.53 -53.53
N ASP A 54 24.54 28.52 -53.98
CA ASP A 54 24.15 27.61 -55.05
C ASP A 54 22.86 26.83 -54.76
N SER A 55 22.03 26.70 -55.79
CA SER A 55 20.76 25.95 -55.81
C SER A 55 19.73 26.42 -54.79
N ALA A 56 19.93 27.56 -54.14
CA ALA A 56 18.96 28.13 -53.20
C ALA A 56 17.76 28.72 -53.94
N HIS A 57 16.58 28.64 -53.33
CA HIS A 57 15.32 29.17 -53.86
C HIS A 57 14.68 30.12 -52.84
N ALA A 58 14.29 31.33 -53.26
CA ALA A 58 13.56 32.26 -52.41
C ALA A 58 12.39 32.95 -53.12
N GLU A 59 11.18 32.82 -52.59
CA GLU A 59 9.96 33.43 -53.14
C GLU A 59 9.26 34.31 -52.08
N GLY A 60 8.49 35.31 -52.51
CA GLY A 60 7.55 36.05 -51.66
C GLY A 60 7.95 37.49 -51.38
N SER A 61 7.96 37.91 -50.12
CA SER A 61 8.27 39.29 -49.72
C SER A 61 9.22 39.34 -48.53
N THR A 62 10.38 39.99 -48.72
CA THR A 62 11.44 40.09 -47.70
C THR A 62 11.98 38.70 -47.29
N THR A 63 12.13 37.78 -48.23
CA THR A 63 12.58 36.40 -47.98
C THR A 63 14.06 36.21 -48.30
N THR A 64 14.72 35.27 -47.62
CA THR A 64 16.15 35.00 -47.83
C THR A 64 16.47 33.51 -47.72
N ALA A 65 17.09 32.96 -48.75
CA ALA A 65 17.64 31.61 -48.75
C ALA A 65 19.17 31.66 -48.91
N SER A 66 19.91 31.38 -47.85
CA SER A 66 21.38 31.53 -47.79
C SER A 66 22.15 30.23 -47.55
N GLY A 67 21.47 29.09 -47.52
CA GLY A 67 22.08 27.77 -47.44
C GLY A 67 22.10 27.05 -48.79
N VAL A 68 23.09 26.18 -49.02
CA VAL A 68 23.16 25.43 -50.28
C VAL A 68 21.90 24.57 -50.41
N ALA A 69 21.22 24.68 -51.55
CA ALA A 69 19.92 24.03 -51.78
C ALA A 69 18.85 24.34 -50.72
N SER A 70 18.91 25.50 -50.05
CA SER A 70 17.87 25.94 -49.11
C SER A 70 16.67 26.55 -49.85
N HIS A 71 15.47 26.40 -49.29
CA HIS A 71 14.22 26.94 -49.82
C HIS A 71 13.58 27.90 -48.80
N ALA A 72 13.22 29.12 -49.21
CA ALA A 72 12.49 30.08 -48.38
C ALA A 72 11.31 30.73 -49.12
N GLU A 73 10.08 30.54 -48.65
CA GLU A 73 8.86 31.09 -49.28
C GLU A 73 8.03 31.91 -48.26
N GLY A 74 7.33 32.95 -48.72
CA GLY A 74 6.32 33.67 -47.92
C GLY A 74 6.68 35.12 -47.55
N PHE A 75 6.46 35.55 -46.30
CA PHE A 75 6.72 36.92 -45.82
C PHE A 75 7.72 36.95 -44.67
N GLN A 76 8.83 37.66 -44.83
CA GLN A 76 9.91 37.76 -43.83
C GLN A 76 10.50 36.40 -43.41
N THR A 77 10.52 35.42 -44.33
CA THR A 77 11.03 34.06 -44.07
C THR A 77 12.52 33.93 -44.37
N ARG A 78 13.20 33.05 -43.63
CA ARG A 78 14.64 32.82 -43.79
C ARG A 78 15.01 31.35 -43.68
N ALA A 79 15.69 30.82 -44.69
CA ALA A 79 16.36 29.52 -44.66
C ALA A 79 17.86 29.73 -44.79
N THR A 80 18.63 29.54 -43.71
CA THR A 80 20.03 30.02 -43.66
C THR A 80 21.10 28.93 -43.72
N ALA A 81 20.72 27.66 -43.55
CA ALA A 81 21.62 26.52 -43.56
C ALA A 81 21.34 25.56 -44.73
N ASN A 82 22.29 24.67 -45.01
CA ASN A 82 22.21 23.77 -46.15
C ASN A 82 20.96 22.89 -46.06
N THR A 83 20.26 22.75 -47.19
CA THR A 83 19.01 22.00 -47.34
C THR A 83 17.91 22.40 -46.34
N ALA A 84 17.99 23.60 -45.75
CA ALA A 84 16.96 24.11 -44.87
C ALA A 84 15.73 24.56 -45.66
N HIS A 85 14.54 24.36 -45.12
CA HIS A 85 13.27 24.75 -45.71
C HIS A 85 12.50 25.67 -44.75
N ALA A 86 12.14 26.88 -45.18
CA ALA A 86 11.30 27.80 -44.42
C ALA A 86 10.12 28.32 -45.25
N GLU A 87 8.89 28.17 -44.77
CA GLU A 87 7.68 28.61 -45.48
C GLU A 87 6.73 29.37 -44.52
N GLY A 88 6.05 30.41 -45.01
CA GLY A 88 5.00 31.11 -44.27
C GLY A 88 5.32 32.56 -43.88
N ASN A 89 5.11 32.94 -42.62
CA ASN A 89 5.20 34.33 -42.13
C ASN A 89 6.15 34.41 -40.93
N PHE A 90 7.28 35.11 -41.05
CA PHE A 90 8.36 35.14 -40.04
C PHE A 90 9.01 33.77 -39.71
N SER A 91 8.86 32.76 -40.57
CA SER A 91 9.45 31.43 -40.39
C SER A 91 10.98 31.43 -40.58
N ARG A 92 11.71 30.69 -39.73
CA ARG A 92 13.17 30.66 -39.73
C ARG A 92 13.71 29.23 -39.59
N ALA A 93 14.35 28.74 -40.64
CA ALA A 93 15.07 27.48 -40.66
C ALA A 93 16.59 27.75 -40.66
N ASN A 94 17.26 27.54 -39.53
CA ASN A 94 18.67 27.90 -39.32
C ASN A 94 19.62 26.69 -39.21
N GLY A 95 19.10 25.48 -39.14
CA GLY A 95 19.89 24.26 -39.05
C GLY A 95 20.04 23.53 -40.37
N VAL A 96 21.06 22.68 -40.48
CA VAL A 96 21.20 21.82 -41.67
C VAL A 96 20.01 20.87 -41.73
N ALA A 97 19.34 20.79 -42.90
CA ALA A 97 18.12 20.01 -43.09
C ALA A 97 16.98 20.35 -42.11
N SER A 98 16.92 21.57 -41.58
CA SER A 98 15.82 22.01 -40.71
C SER A 98 14.61 22.45 -41.53
N HIS A 99 13.39 22.21 -41.03
CA HIS A 99 12.12 22.62 -41.66
C HIS A 99 11.33 23.55 -40.73
N ALA A 100 10.93 24.73 -41.20
CA ALA A 100 10.14 25.70 -40.44
C ALA A 100 8.94 26.20 -41.26
N GLU A 101 7.71 25.90 -40.86
CA GLU A 101 6.50 26.21 -41.64
C GLU A 101 5.43 26.87 -40.78
N GLY A 102 4.74 27.89 -41.30
CA GLY A 102 3.62 28.56 -40.62
C GLY A 102 3.91 30.00 -40.19
N ILE A 103 3.51 30.41 -38.99
CA ILE A 103 3.61 31.80 -38.49
C ILE A 103 4.57 31.86 -37.30
N SER A 104 5.63 32.67 -37.40
CA SER A 104 6.64 32.87 -36.35
C SER A 104 7.29 31.56 -35.88
N THR A 105 7.54 30.63 -36.80
CA THR A 105 8.15 29.33 -36.48
C THR A 105 9.68 29.38 -36.55
N ILE A 106 10.34 28.63 -35.67
CA ILE A 106 11.81 28.57 -35.61
C ILE A 106 12.27 27.12 -35.52
N ALA A 107 12.95 26.66 -36.57
CA ALA A 107 13.73 25.43 -36.58
C ALA A 107 15.23 25.81 -36.48
N GLY A 108 15.76 25.76 -35.28
CA GLY A 108 17.02 26.40 -34.90
C GLY A 108 18.28 25.54 -35.04
N SER A 109 18.14 24.23 -35.24
CA SER A 109 19.24 23.26 -35.14
C SER A 109 19.17 22.20 -36.24
N ASN A 110 20.21 21.38 -36.38
CA ASN A 110 20.26 20.37 -37.42
C ASN A 110 19.09 19.39 -37.32
N ALA A 111 18.45 19.10 -38.45
CA ALA A 111 17.29 18.24 -38.58
C ALA A 111 16.12 18.58 -37.62
N SER A 112 16.05 19.82 -37.12
CA SER A 112 14.90 20.27 -36.32
C SER A 112 13.71 20.59 -37.22
N HIS A 113 12.49 20.30 -36.77
CA HIS A 113 11.26 20.57 -37.51
C HIS A 113 10.31 21.40 -36.64
N ALA A 114 9.81 22.52 -37.16
CA ALA A 114 8.86 23.41 -36.48
C ALA A 114 7.70 23.79 -37.41
N GLU A 115 6.47 23.42 -37.06
CA GLU A 115 5.26 23.72 -37.85
C GLU A 115 4.20 24.42 -36.99
N GLY A 116 3.38 25.29 -37.57
CA GLY A 116 2.23 25.91 -36.91
C GLY A 116 2.39 27.39 -36.57
N SER A 117 2.04 27.82 -35.36
CA SER A 117 2.06 29.23 -34.94
C SER A 117 2.82 29.44 -33.64
N ASN A 118 3.87 30.27 -33.70
CA ASN A 118 4.79 30.54 -32.58
C ASN A 118 5.49 29.27 -32.05
N THR A 119 5.83 28.34 -32.94
CA THR A 119 6.47 27.06 -32.58
C THR A 119 7.99 27.13 -32.68
N ARG A 120 8.69 26.43 -31.79
CA ARG A 120 10.15 26.52 -31.64
C ARG A 120 10.78 25.14 -31.44
N ALA A 121 11.47 24.63 -32.45
CA ALA A 121 12.34 23.47 -32.35
C ALA A 121 13.81 23.93 -32.29
N LEU A 122 14.42 23.87 -31.12
CA LEU A 122 15.68 24.60 -30.84
C LEU A 122 16.93 23.71 -30.83
N ASN A 123 16.78 22.39 -30.82
CA ASN A 123 17.89 21.45 -30.66
C ASN A 123 17.95 20.39 -31.78
N LEU A 124 19.01 19.58 -31.76
CA LEU A 124 19.24 18.51 -32.72
C LEU A 124 18.05 17.52 -32.74
N HIS A 125 17.46 17.30 -33.91
CA HIS A 125 16.26 16.44 -34.11
C HIS A 125 15.02 16.85 -33.28
N ALA A 126 14.96 18.07 -32.76
CA ALA A 126 13.76 18.53 -32.03
C ALA A 126 12.58 18.71 -33.00
N HIS A 127 11.37 18.36 -32.55
CA HIS A 127 10.14 18.49 -33.32
C HIS A 127 9.11 19.30 -32.53
N ALA A 128 8.59 20.39 -33.11
CA ALA A 128 7.57 21.23 -32.48
C ALA A 128 6.43 21.53 -33.46
N GLU A 129 5.20 21.12 -33.14
CA GLU A 129 4.00 21.35 -33.97
C GLU A 129 2.90 22.04 -33.15
N GLY A 130 2.02 22.83 -33.77
CA GLY A 130 0.82 23.38 -33.12
C GLY A 130 0.89 24.88 -32.81
N ASN A 131 0.44 25.29 -31.62
CA ASN A 131 0.39 26.70 -31.20
C ASN A 131 1.19 26.93 -29.93
N LEU A 132 2.11 27.90 -29.93
CA LEU A 132 2.95 28.24 -28.76
C LEU A 132 3.76 27.05 -28.22
N THR A 133 4.17 26.11 -29.07
CA THR A 133 4.90 24.90 -28.66
C THR A 133 6.42 25.09 -28.71
N THR A 134 7.14 24.48 -27.78
CA THR A 134 8.61 24.57 -27.72
C THR A 134 9.24 23.20 -27.44
N ALA A 135 10.00 22.69 -28.40
CA ALA A 135 10.89 21.55 -28.25
C ALA A 135 12.34 22.04 -28.15
N SER A 136 12.95 21.95 -26.96
CA SER A 136 14.30 22.46 -26.69
C SER A 136 15.32 21.40 -26.23
N GLY A 137 14.86 20.18 -25.96
CA GLY A 137 15.70 19.01 -25.73
C GLY A 137 16.21 18.39 -27.04
N ILE A 138 17.29 17.62 -26.97
CA ILE A 138 17.76 16.82 -28.11
C ILE A 138 16.73 15.72 -28.37
N ALA A 139 16.30 15.58 -29.62
CA ALA A 139 15.26 14.64 -30.04
C ALA A 139 13.96 14.73 -29.22
N SER A 140 13.64 15.92 -28.69
CA SER A 140 12.38 16.14 -27.99
C SER A 140 11.25 16.45 -28.96
N HIS A 141 10.03 16.12 -28.57
CA HIS A 141 8.82 16.33 -29.36
C HIS A 141 7.78 17.11 -28.54
N ALA A 142 7.28 18.22 -29.07
CA ALA A 142 6.21 19.01 -28.47
C ALA A 142 5.10 19.27 -29.49
N GLU A 143 3.87 18.84 -29.20
CA GLU A 143 2.70 19.05 -30.06
C GLU A 143 1.50 19.59 -29.27
N GLY A 144 0.56 20.27 -29.93
CA GLY A 144 -0.65 20.82 -29.30
C GLY A 144 -0.63 22.33 -29.04
N GLU A 145 -1.14 22.77 -27.89
CA GLU A 145 -1.23 24.19 -27.50
C GLU A 145 -0.42 24.47 -26.22
N ASN A 146 0.51 25.43 -26.27
CA ASN A 146 1.30 25.85 -25.13
C ASN A 146 2.09 24.69 -24.46
N THR A 147 2.62 23.77 -25.27
CA THR A 147 3.36 22.60 -24.80
C THR A 147 4.88 22.81 -24.81
N VAL A 148 5.58 22.21 -23.85
CA VAL A 148 7.04 22.35 -23.70
C VAL A 148 7.70 21.00 -23.49
N ALA A 149 8.57 20.60 -24.40
CA ALA A 149 9.41 19.41 -24.29
C ALA A 149 10.90 19.83 -24.25
N SER A 150 11.50 19.86 -23.06
CA SER A 150 12.88 20.34 -22.84
C SER A 150 13.88 19.27 -22.39
N GLY A 151 13.41 18.06 -22.06
CA GLY A 151 14.27 16.93 -21.71
C GLY A 151 14.87 16.23 -22.93
N LEU A 152 15.97 15.50 -22.73
CA LEU A 152 16.53 14.61 -23.76
C LEU A 152 15.50 13.52 -24.11
N VAL A 153 15.08 13.40 -25.37
CA VAL A 153 14.07 12.42 -25.83
C VAL A 153 12.74 12.58 -25.06
N SER A 154 12.39 13.79 -24.60
CA SER A 154 11.12 14.03 -23.92
C SER A 154 9.98 14.25 -24.92
N HIS A 155 8.76 13.86 -24.56
CA HIS A 155 7.55 14.08 -25.37
C HIS A 155 6.48 14.84 -24.57
N ALA A 156 5.94 15.92 -25.13
CA ALA A 156 4.81 16.66 -24.56
C ALA A 156 3.70 16.86 -25.61
N GLU A 157 2.49 16.41 -25.31
CA GLU A 157 1.32 16.55 -26.20
C GLU A 157 0.10 17.08 -25.42
N GLY A 158 -0.84 17.75 -26.10
CA GLY A 158 -2.07 18.28 -25.49
C GLY A 158 -2.09 19.79 -25.24
N GLN A 159 -2.66 20.23 -24.12
CA GLN A 159 -2.82 21.66 -23.77
C GLN A 159 -2.04 22.00 -22.50
N GLY A 160 -1.08 22.92 -22.58
CA GLY A 160 -0.32 23.39 -21.43
C GLY A 160 0.57 22.31 -20.77
N THR A 161 0.95 21.28 -21.51
CA THR A 161 1.72 20.13 -20.99
C THR A 161 3.23 20.39 -21.01
N ILE A 162 3.94 19.81 -20.05
CA ILE A 162 5.36 20.10 -19.82
C ILE A 162 6.12 18.79 -19.56
N ALA A 163 7.05 18.44 -20.45
CA ALA A 163 7.97 17.32 -20.30
C ALA A 163 9.42 17.82 -20.20
N GLN A 164 10.03 17.75 -19.01
CA GLN A 164 11.38 18.29 -18.74
C GLN A 164 12.41 17.22 -18.37
N GLY A 165 11.96 16.03 -17.98
CA GLY A 165 12.84 14.94 -17.64
C GLY A 165 13.46 14.28 -18.88
N GLU A 166 14.65 13.69 -18.71
CA GLU A 166 15.19 12.79 -19.73
C GLU A 166 14.21 11.62 -19.95
N SER A 167 13.80 11.39 -21.20
CA SER A 167 12.79 10.39 -21.58
C SER A 167 11.42 10.54 -20.90
N SER A 168 11.08 11.74 -20.41
CA SER A 168 9.77 11.98 -19.79
C SER A 168 8.66 12.14 -20.83
N HIS A 169 7.44 11.72 -20.50
CA HIS A 169 6.25 11.88 -21.34
C HIS A 169 5.14 12.63 -20.57
N SER A 170 4.53 13.64 -21.19
CA SER A 170 3.42 14.40 -20.62
C SER A 170 2.31 14.57 -21.64
N GLU A 171 1.11 14.09 -21.34
CA GLU A 171 -0.06 14.18 -22.23
C GLU A 171 -1.30 14.70 -21.47
N GLY A 172 -2.26 15.32 -22.18
CA GLY A 172 -3.53 15.80 -21.61
C GLY A 172 -3.63 17.33 -21.42
N ASP A 173 -4.21 17.78 -20.30
CA ASP A 173 -4.44 19.21 -19.99
C ASP A 173 -3.72 19.63 -18.71
N GLN A 174 -2.76 20.55 -18.84
CA GLN A 174 -1.94 21.10 -17.76
C GLN A 174 -1.14 20.03 -16.98
N THR A 175 -0.67 18.99 -17.66
CA THR A 175 0.14 17.91 -17.07
C THR A 175 1.63 18.25 -17.06
N GLN A 176 2.38 17.67 -16.10
CA GLN A 176 3.81 17.94 -15.95
C GLN A 176 4.60 16.66 -15.62
N ALA A 177 5.50 16.27 -16.50
CA ALA A 177 6.47 15.19 -16.29
C ALA A 177 7.90 15.76 -16.18
N THR A 178 8.44 15.86 -14.96
CA THR A 178 9.73 16.52 -14.69
C THR A 178 10.83 15.56 -14.19
N GLY A 179 10.47 14.35 -13.79
CA GLY A 179 11.40 13.30 -13.41
C GLY A 179 12.00 12.56 -14.61
N ARG A 180 13.17 11.93 -14.46
CA ARG A 180 13.74 11.05 -15.50
C ARG A 180 12.76 9.90 -15.76
N ALA A 181 12.43 9.66 -17.03
CA ALA A 181 11.53 8.60 -17.47
C ALA A 181 10.16 8.62 -16.74
N SER A 182 9.71 9.81 -16.30
CA SER A 182 8.41 9.97 -15.67
C SER A 182 7.30 10.12 -16.72
N HIS A 183 6.08 9.75 -16.34
CA HIS A 183 4.89 9.85 -17.20
C HIS A 183 3.76 10.57 -16.46
N ALA A 184 3.19 11.61 -17.07
CA ALA A 184 2.04 12.33 -16.53
C ALA A 184 0.94 12.44 -17.58
N GLU A 185 -0.24 11.88 -17.29
CA GLU A 185 -1.40 11.89 -18.20
C GLU A 185 -2.67 12.39 -17.48
N GLY A 186 -3.63 12.92 -18.23
CA GLY A 186 -4.92 13.39 -17.69
C GLY A 186 -5.03 14.91 -17.51
N ASN A 187 -5.57 15.36 -16.37
CA ASN A 187 -5.83 16.78 -16.09
C ASN A 187 -5.12 17.25 -14.82
N LEU A 188 -4.27 18.28 -14.92
CA LEU A 188 -3.53 18.85 -13.78
C LEU A 188 -2.65 17.83 -13.03
N THR A 189 -2.17 16.78 -13.70
CA THR A 189 -1.34 15.74 -13.09
C THR A 189 0.14 16.10 -13.09
N MET A 190 0.90 15.57 -12.12
CA MET A 190 2.33 15.85 -11.97
C MET A 190 3.11 14.59 -11.63
N ALA A 191 4.09 14.23 -12.45
CA ALA A 191 5.04 13.15 -12.21
C ALA A 191 6.49 13.70 -12.14
N SER A 192 7.00 13.88 -10.92
CA SER A 192 8.31 14.53 -10.67
C SER A 192 9.39 13.60 -10.13
N GLY A 193 9.02 12.41 -9.63
CA GLY A 193 9.99 11.36 -9.28
C GLY A 193 10.58 10.69 -10.52
N SER A 194 11.78 10.13 -10.40
CA SER A 194 12.36 9.28 -11.45
C SER A 194 11.50 8.03 -11.62
N PHE A 195 11.12 7.70 -12.86
CA PHE A 195 10.21 6.59 -13.19
C PHE A 195 8.83 6.70 -12.53
N ALA A 196 8.42 7.90 -12.09
CA ALA A 196 7.11 8.12 -11.50
C ALA A 196 6.02 8.15 -12.58
N HIS A 197 4.82 7.68 -12.23
CA HIS A 197 3.63 7.73 -13.10
C HIS A 197 2.47 8.42 -12.38
N ALA A 198 1.85 9.41 -13.01
CA ALA A 198 0.67 10.10 -12.48
C ALA A 198 -0.44 10.18 -13.53
N GLU A 199 -1.61 9.62 -13.22
CA GLU A 199 -2.78 9.61 -14.12
C GLU A 199 -4.07 10.08 -13.42
N GLY A 200 -5.06 10.52 -14.21
CA GLY A 200 -6.36 10.98 -13.73
C GLY A 200 -6.49 12.50 -13.59
N GLN A 201 -6.95 12.99 -12.44
CA GLN A 201 -7.20 14.42 -12.19
C GLN A 201 -6.51 14.91 -10.92
N ARG A 202 -5.62 15.90 -11.05
CA ARG A 202 -4.86 16.50 -9.93
C ARG A 202 -4.04 15.49 -9.13
N SER A 203 -3.66 14.37 -9.74
CA SER A 203 -2.81 13.34 -9.14
C SER A 203 -1.34 13.75 -9.14
N VAL A 204 -0.60 13.42 -8.08
CA VAL A 204 0.82 13.78 -7.94
C VAL A 204 1.64 12.55 -7.58
N ALA A 205 2.61 12.19 -8.42
CA ALA A 205 3.61 11.17 -8.17
C ALA A 205 5.01 11.83 -8.07
N SER A 206 5.50 12.02 -6.85
CA SER A 206 6.75 12.74 -6.58
C SER A 206 7.85 11.91 -5.94
N GLY A 207 7.53 10.69 -5.49
CA GLY A 207 8.54 9.71 -5.10
C GLY A 207 9.16 9.04 -6.31
N ASP A 208 10.44 8.67 -6.24
CA ASP A 208 11.03 7.81 -7.26
C ASP A 208 10.26 6.47 -7.32
N LEU A 209 9.95 6.01 -8.53
CA LEU A 209 9.15 4.80 -8.81
C LEU A 209 7.73 4.84 -8.23
N SER A 210 7.20 6.02 -7.90
CA SER A 210 5.86 6.14 -7.33
C SER A 210 4.77 6.15 -8.41
N HIS A 211 3.57 5.70 -8.02
CA HIS A 211 2.40 5.67 -8.91
C HIS A 211 1.20 6.35 -8.24
N ALA A 212 0.58 7.33 -8.89
CA ALA A 212 -0.62 8.00 -8.41
C ALA A 212 -1.72 8.00 -9.48
N GLU A 213 -2.85 7.38 -9.19
CA GLU A 213 -4.01 7.30 -10.11
C GLU A 213 -5.30 7.78 -9.43
N GLY A 214 -6.25 8.31 -10.20
CA GLY A 214 -7.56 8.73 -9.71
C GLY A 214 -7.75 10.25 -9.56
N ASN A 215 -8.32 10.70 -8.43
CA ASN A 215 -8.69 12.11 -8.20
C ASN A 215 -8.02 12.70 -6.96
N GLN A 216 -7.12 13.67 -7.15
CA GLN A 216 -6.38 14.32 -6.06
C GLN A 216 -5.58 13.33 -5.19
N THR A 217 -5.07 12.24 -5.78
CA THR A 217 -4.20 11.28 -5.09
C THR A 217 -2.74 11.74 -5.11
N GLN A 218 -1.97 11.35 -4.10
CA GLN A 218 -0.57 11.78 -3.93
C GLN A 218 0.30 10.59 -3.52
N ALA A 219 1.20 10.15 -4.41
CA ALA A 219 2.22 9.14 -4.15
C ALA A 219 3.60 9.82 -4.02
N ILE A 220 3.96 10.14 -2.78
CA ILE A 220 5.13 10.97 -2.43
C ILE A 220 6.32 10.13 -1.95
N GLY A 221 6.05 8.96 -1.37
CA GLY A 221 7.09 8.03 -0.94
C GLY A 221 7.76 7.34 -2.11
N GLN A 222 9.05 7.01 -1.97
CA GLN A 222 9.72 6.14 -2.94
C GLN A 222 8.99 4.78 -3.00
N ASN A 223 8.74 4.27 -4.22
CA ASN A 223 7.94 3.07 -4.48
C ASN A 223 6.51 3.12 -3.90
N SER A 224 5.95 4.29 -3.61
CA SER A 224 4.59 4.37 -3.06
C SER A 224 3.52 4.32 -4.15
N HIS A 225 2.32 3.84 -3.78
CA HIS A 225 1.17 3.76 -4.67
C HIS A 225 -0.05 4.42 -4.02
N ALA A 226 -0.74 5.30 -4.74
CA ALA A 226 -1.98 5.92 -4.28
C ALA A 226 -3.06 5.88 -5.38
N GLU A 227 -4.18 5.21 -5.11
CA GLU A 227 -5.30 5.04 -6.06
C GLU A 227 -6.63 5.47 -5.45
N GLY A 228 -7.61 5.95 -6.23
CA GLY A 228 -8.92 6.37 -5.73
C GLY A 228 -9.08 7.88 -5.61
N ALA A 229 -9.48 8.41 -4.43
CA ALA A 229 -9.73 9.84 -4.26
C ALA A 229 -9.16 10.43 -2.96
N LEU A 230 -8.44 11.55 -3.05
CA LEU A 230 -7.86 12.28 -1.90
C LEU A 230 -6.86 11.47 -1.05
N ASN A 231 -6.30 10.39 -1.59
CA ASN A 231 -5.41 9.50 -0.85
C ASN A 231 -3.97 9.99 -0.88
N ILE A 232 -3.22 9.72 0.19
CA ILE A 232 -1.81 10.11 0.34
C ILE A 232 -1.00 8.88 0.74
N ALA A 233 -0.10 8.44 -0.14
CA ALA A 233 0.92 7.42 0.14
C ALA A 233 2.29 8.09 0.21
N ASN A 234 2.73 8.45 1.42
CA ASN A 234 3.99 9.18 1.65
C ASN A 234 5.05 8.40 2.44
N GLY A 235 4.77 7.16 2.83
CA GLY A 235 5.75 6.24 3.38
C GLY A 235 6.56 5.54 2.28
N PHE A 236 7.79 5.13 2.58
CA PHE A 236 8.57 4.26 1.69
C PHE A 236 7.81 2.94 1.44
N THR A 237 7.58 2.61 0.17
CA THR A 237 6.80 1.42 -0.25
C THR A 237 5.43 1.35 0.45
N SER A 238 4.72 2.48 0.58
CA SER A 238 3.39 2.51 1.16
C SER A 238 2.29 2.46 0.10
N HIS A 239 1.10 1.97 0.49
CA HIS A 239 -0.07 1.86 -0.39
C HIS A 239 -1.29 2.53 0.24
N ALA A 240 -1.95 3.44 -0.49
CA ALA A 240 -3.19 4.09 -0.04
C ALA A 240 -4.29 3.97 -1.10
N GLU A 241 -5.39 3.31 -0.76
CA GLU A 241 -6.55 3.13 -1.64
C GLU A 241 -7.86 3.61 -0.99
N GLY A 242 -8.91 3.82 -1.78
CA GLY A 242 -10.24 4.25 -1.31
C GLY A 242 -10.46 5.77 -1.34
N VAL A 243 -10.95 6.36 -0.25
CA VAL A 243 -11.25 7.81 -0.16
C VAL A 243 -10.67 8.43 1.11
N ASN A 244 -9.83 9.45 0.94
CA ASN A 244 -9.23 10.23 2.04
C ASN A 244 -8.39 9.36 3.00
N THR A 245 -7.66 8.37 2.48
CA THR A 245 -6.78 7.47 3.25
C THR A 245 -5.32 7.96 3.23
N VAL A 246 -4.57 7.67 4.30
CA VAL A 246 -3.19 8.14 4.47
C VAL A 246 -2.26 7.00 4.92
N ALA A 247 -1.45 6.51 3.99
CA ALA A 247 -0.41 5.51 4.24
C ALA A 247 0.96 6.18 4.43
N SER A 248 1.22 6.62 5.66
CA SER A 248 2.35 7.46 6.03
C SER A 248 3.53 6.74 6.69
N GLY A 249 3.33 5.50 7.14
CA GLY A 249 4.41 4.66 7.66
C GLY A 249 5.13 3.90 6.54
N PHE A 250 6.39 3.53 6.77
CA PHE A 250 7.10 2.63 5.85
C PHE A 250 6.36 1.30 5.74
N PHE A 251 6.19 0.79 4.52
CA PHE A 251 5.48 -0.46 4.25
C PHE A 251 4.01 -0.49 4.72
N SER A 252 3.42 0.67 5.02
CA SER A 252 2.03 0.73 5.50
C SER A 252 1.03 0.61 4.36
N HIS A 253 -0.15 0.06 4.67
CA HIS A 253 -1.28 -0.05 3.78
C HIS A 253 -2.54 0.53 4.44
N THR A 254 -3.20 1.49 3.79
CA THR A 254 -4.50 2.02 4.23
C THR A 254 -5.54 1.93 3.14
N GLU A 255 -6.71 1.40 3.47
CA GLU A 255 -7.86 1.26 2.56
C GLU A 255 -9.16 1.77 3.19
N GLY A 256 -10.20 1.94 2.39
CA GLY A 256 -11.54 2.34 2.84
C GLY A 256 -11.76 3.85 2.83
N GLN A 257 -12.37 4.40 3.89
CA GLN A 257 -12.74 5.82 3.95
C GLN A 257 -12.14 6.51 5.18
N SER A 258 -11.33 7.55 4.99
CA SER A 258 -10.75 8.32 6.11
C SER A 258 -9.97 7.46 7.11
N THR A 259 -9.10 6.59 6.59
CA THR A 259 -8.20 5.73 7.40
C THR A 259 -6.76 6.28 7.40
N ASN A 260 -6.00 6.06 8.47
CA ASN A 260 -4.65 6.61 8.60
C ASN A 260 -3.67 5.66 9.30
N ALA A 261 -2.48 5.47 8.73
CA ALA A 261 -1.40 4.66 9.31
C ALA A 261 -0.71 5.32 10.51
N ASN A 262 -0.91 6.64 10.75
CA ASN A 262 -0.29 7.41 11.82
C ASN A 262 1.23 7.22 11.93
N LEU A 263 1.92 7.20 10.78
CA LEU A 263 3.36 6.99 10.67
C LEU A 263 3.85 5.62 11.19
N LEU A 264 2.95 4.70 11.55
CA LEU A 264 3.34 3.37 12.02
C LEU A 264 3.74 2.49 10.84
N GLU A 265 4.92 1.89 10.96
CA GLU A 265 5.46 1.01 9.93
C GLU A 265 4.64 -0.27 9.79
N GLY A 266 4.48 -0.78 8.56
CA GLY A 266 3.94 -2.10 8.27
C GLY A 266 2.48 -2.32 8.71
N VAL A 267 1.76 -1.27 9.10
CA VAL A 267 0.37 -1.42 9.55
C VAL A 267 -0.57 -1.60 8.36
N HIS A 268 -1.63 -2.37 8.57
CA HIS A 268 -2.79 -2.43 7.68
C HIS A 268 -3.98 -1.80 8.37
N VAL A 269 -4.56 -0.75 7.79
CA VAL A 269 -5.74 -0.06 8.33
C VAL A 269 -6.86 -0.07 7.30
N MET A 270 -8.00 -0.64 7.65
CA MET A 270 -9.16 -0.75 6.75
C MET A 270 -10.44 -0.26 7.41
N GLY A 271 -11.50 -0.04 6.63
CA GLY A 271 -12.82 0.33 7.13
C GLY A 271 -13.10 1.83 6.97
N LYS A 272 -13.68 2.47 8.00
CA LYS A 272 -14.02 3.89 7.92
C LYS A 272 -13.67 4.69 9.18
N PHE A 273 -13.19 5.91 8.99
CA PHE A 273 -12.94 6.91 10.03
C PHE A 273 -12.16 6.34 11.22
N GLY A 274 -10.87 6.06 11.03
CA GLY A 274 -10.04 5.50 12.10
C GLY A 274 -8.57 5.41 11.74
N ALA A 275 -7.72 5.17 12.72
CA ALA A 275 -6.29 5.19 12.51
C ALA A 275 -5.57 4.15 13.38
N ALA A 276 -4.41 3.68 12.90
CA ALA A 276 -3.51 2.88 13.69
C ALA A 276 -3.04 3.68 14.93
N ASN A 277 -2.96 3.03 16.09
CA ASN A 277 -2.78 3.75 17.35
C ASN A 277 -1.96 3.03 18.42
N GLU A 278 -1.20 1.98 18.06
CA GLU A 278 -0.48 1.22 19.09
C GLU A 278 0.88 0.69 18.65
N LEU A 279 0.95 -0.36 17.82
CA LEU A 279 2.20 -1.00 17.42
C LEU A 279 2.35 -1.00 15.89
N PRO A 280 3.59 -0.89 15.38
CA PRO A 280 3.87 -1.17 13.97
C PRO A 280 3.60 -2.66 13.65
N TYR A 281 3.55 -2.99 12.37
CA TYR A 281 3.32 -4.34 11.83
C TYR A 281 2.04 -5.00 12.40
N SER A 282 1.00 -4.19 12.58
CA SER A 282 -0.27 -4.57 13.21
C SER A 282 -1.46 -4.28 12.29
N TRP A 283 -2.58 -4.95 12.54
CA TRP A 283 -3.80 -4.81 11.76
C TRP A 283 -4.89 -4.09 12.56
N TYR A 284 -5.59 -3.15 11.91
CA TYR A 284 -6.58 -2.27 12.51
C TYR A 284 -7.87 -2.22 11.66
N LEU A 285 -9.02 -2.47 12.31
CA LEU A 285 -10.34 -2.30 11.70
C LEU A 285 -11.00 -1.01 12.19
N ALA A 286 -11.02 0.00 11.34
CA ALA A 286 -11.67 1.29 11.59
C ALA A 286 -13.20 1.20 11.43
N ASN A 287 -13.91 1.82 12.37
CA ASN A 287 -15.37 1.92 12.35
C ASN A 287 -15.86 3.19 13.08
N GLY A 288 -15.28 4.35 12.77
CA GLY A 288 -15.79 5.63 13.25
C GLY A 288 -17.04 6.08 12.50
N LEU A 289 -17.71 7.11 13.02
CA LEU A 289 -18.91 7.67 12.37
C LEU A 289 -18.53 8.74 11.34
N ASP A 290 -17.57 9.59 11.69
CA ASP A 290 -17.05 10.68 10.86
C ASP A 290 -15.64 11.10 11.33
N ALA A 291 -15.06 12.11 10.67
CA ALA A 291 -13.72 12.62 10.97
C ALA A 291 -13.57 13.22 12.38
N SER A 292 -14.67 13.65 13.02
CA SER A 292 -14.67 14.16 14.39
C SER A 292 -14.84 13.06 15.44
N THR A 293 -15.26 11.87 15.01
CA THR A 293 -15.54 10.71 15.85
C THR A 293 -14.89 9.43 15.29
N PRO A 294 -13.55 9.40 15.17
CA PRO A 294 -12.85 8.23 14.68
C PRO A 294 -12.94 7.07 15.69
N GLY A 295 -12.88 5.83 15.19
CA GLY A 295 -13.01 4.65 16.04
C GLY A 295 -12.41 3.39 15.43
N LEU A 296 -12.10 2.41 16.28
CA LEU A 296 -11.67 1.07 15.90
C LEU A 296 -12.65 0.05 16.46
N ALA A 297 -13.10 -0.90 15.64
CA ALA A 297 -13.90 -2.04 16.08
C ALA A 297 -13.02 -3.19 16.59
N ALA A 298 -11.84 -3.37 16.00
CA ALA A 298 -10.90 -4.42 16.39
C ALA A 298 -9.46 -4.09 15.99
N LYS A 299 -8.49 -4.73 16.65
CA LYS A 299 -7.08 -4.74 16.25
C LYS A 299 -6.38 -6.03 16.65
N ILE A 300 -5.42 -6.43 15.83
CA ILE A 300 -4.48 -7.53 16.07
C ILE A 300 -3.07 -6.92 16.04
N LEU A 301 -2.38 -7.01 17.17
CA LEU A 301 -1.10 -6.37 17.37
C LEU A 301 0.07 -7.31 17.07
N SER A 302 1.22 -6.75 16.70
CA SER A 302 2.44 -7.50 16.39
C SER A 302 3.01 -8.32 17.56
N ASP A 303 2.60 -8.01 18.80
CA ASP A 303 2.91 -8.79 20.00
C ASP A 303 1.98 -10.02 20.19
N GLY A 304 0.97 -10.18 19.33
CA GLY A 304 -0.02 -11.25 19.35
C GLY A 304 -1.30 -10.92 20.14
N ASN A 305 -1.40 -9.72 20.72
CA ASN A 305 -2.61 -9.31 21.44
C ASN A 305 -3.75 -8.97 20.47
N VAL A 306 -4.96 -9.43 20.80
CA VAL A 306 -6.19 -9.15 20.06
C VAL A 306 -7.13 -8.33 20.93
N LYS A 307 -7.62 -7.21 20.42
CA LYS A 307 -8.60 -6.34 21.10
C LYS A 307 -9.82 -6.16 20.19
N ILE A 308 -11.02 -6.43 20.71
CA ILE A 308 -12.28 -6.38 19.96
C ILE A 308 -13.32 -5.64 20.80
N ASP A 309 -14.01 -4.66 20.23
CA ASP A 309 -15.16 -3.99 20.82
C ASP A 309 -16.45 -4.67 20.34
N GLY A 310 -16.68 -5.89 20.87
CA GLY A 310 -17.73 -6.78 20.38
C GLY A 310 -17.62 -8.18 20.97
N THR A 311 -18.09 -9.18 20.23
CA THR A 311 -18.09 -10.57 20.69
C THR A 311 -17.36 -11.49 19.72
N VAL A 312 -16.71 -12.52 20.28
CA VAL A 312 -16.23 -13.68 19.52
C VAL A 312 -17.27 -14.78 19.68
N SER A 313 -17.86 -15.23 18.57
CA SER A 313 -18.91 -16.26 18.58
C SER A 313 -18.37 -17.59 18.08
N SER A 314 -18.66 -18.68 18.79
CA SER A 314 -18.29 -20.06 18.41
C SER A 314 -19.47 -21.01 18.67
N PRO A 315 -19.69 -22.04 17.82
CA PRO A 315 -20.70 -23.06 18.06
C PRO A 315 -20.28 -24.09 19.12
N ALA A 316 -19.04 -24.02 19.63
CA ALA A 316 -18.59 -24.80 20.79
C ALA A 316 -19.04 -24.13 22.09
N ALA A 317 -19.07 -24.89 23.20
CA ALA A 317 -19.76 -24.47 24.41
C ALA A 317 -18.90 -24.39 25.68
N ASP A 318 -17.61 -24.75 25.61
CA ASP A 318 -16.74 -24.83 26.77
C ASP A 318 -15.44 -24.00 26.64
N TYR A 319 -14.96 -23.56 27.80
CA TYR A 319 -13.61 -23.05 27.99
C TYR A 319 -12.73 -24.19 28.49
N ALA A 320 -11.65 -24.47 27.77
CA ALA A 320 -10.71 -25.52 28.11
C ALA A 320 -9.28 -25.01 28.19
N GLU A 321 -8.49 -25.70 29.00
CA GLU A 321 -7.04 -25.54 29.06
C GLU A 321 -6.34 -26.86 28.76
N MET A 322 -5.18 -26.79 28.11
CA MET A 322 -4.36 -27.98 27.88
C MET A 322 -3.57 -28.34 29.13
N PHE A 323 -3.64 -29.60 29.53
CA PHE A 323 -2.87 -30.20 30.64
C PHE A 323 -2.06 -31.40 30.15
N GLU A 324 -0.93 -31.64 30.81
CA GLU A 324 -0.10 -32.81 30.53
C GLU A 324 -0.59 -34.02 31.34
N THR A 325 -0.59 -35.21 30.76
CA THR A 325 -1.02 -36.44 31.42
C THR A 325 0.13 -37.04 32.26
N THR A 326 -0.22 -37.63 33.40
CA THR A 326 0.75 -38.21 34.35
C THR A 326 1.58 -39.34 33.75
N ASP A 327 0.96 -40.19 32.94
CA ASP A 327 1.56 -41.38 32.33
C ASP A 327 2.10 -41.14 30.90
N GLY A 328 1.91 -39.93 30.35
CA GLY A 328 2.31 -39.55 29.00
C GLY A 328 1.41 -40.11 27.89
N ASN A 329 0.32 -40.81 28.24
CA ASN A 329 -0.63 -41.34 27.27
C ASN A 329 -1.81 -40.36 27.07
N PRO A 330 -2.47 -40.38 25.90
CA PRO A 330 -3.64 -39.56 25.68
C PRO A 330 -4.83 -40.07 26.52
N ILE A 331 -5.62 -39.13 27.04
CA ILE A 331 -6.93 -39.43 27.63
C ILE A 331 -7.99 -39.08 26.58
N ASP A 332 -8.81 -40.07 26.24
CA ASP A 332 -9.91 -39.94 25.30
C ASP A 332 -10.96 -38.91 25.79
N PHE A 333 -11.81 -38.40 24.91
CA PHE A 333 -12.79 -37.38 25.32
C PHE A 333 -13.90 -37.90 26.23
N GLY A 334 -14.47 -37.01 27.04
CA GLY A 334 -15.59 -37.29 27.94
C GLY A 334 -15.25 -38.03 29.24
N TYR A 335 -13.98 -38.09 29.66
CA TYR A 335 -13.58 -38.55 30.99
C TYR A 335 -13.47 -37.38 31.98
N PHE A 336 -13.88 -37.61 33.22
CA PHE A 336 -13.54 -36.74 34.33
C PHE A 336 -12.05 -36.89 34.66
N VAL A 337 -11.39 -35.76 34.91
CA VAL A 337 -9.97 -35.73 35.28
C VAL A 337 -9.77 -34.96 36.56
N THR A 338 -8.74 -35.34 37.30
CA THR A 338 -8.25 -34.64 38.49
C THR A 338 -6.79 -34.25 38.33
N LEU A 339 -6.30 -33.39 39.23
CA LEU A 339 -4.90 -33.00 39.31
C LEU A 339 -4.11 -34.01 40.14
N ASP A 340 -2.97 -34.39 39.61
CA ASP A 340 -1.88 -35.05 40.32
C ASP A 340 -0.66 -34.14 40.18
N GLU A 341 -0.38 -33.38 41.25
CA GLU A 341 0.50 -32.21 41.23
C GLU A 341 0.14 -31.20 40.12
N ASN A 342 0.94 -31.14 39.04
CA ASN A 342 0.77 -30.23 37.91
C ASN A 342 0.29 -30.94 36.63
N LYS A 343 -0.01 -32.23 36.71
CA LYS A 343 -0.48 -33.07 35.60
C LYS A 343 -1.89 -33.58 35.85
N VAL A 344 -2.50 -34.18 34.84
CA VAL A 344 -3.84 -34.75 34.94
C VAL A 344 -3.82 -36.27 34.81
N ARG A 345 -4.78 -36.89 35.50
CA ARG A 345 -5.14 -38.31 35.34
C ARG A 345 -6.66 -38.45 35.35
N ILE A 346 -7.15 -39.60 34.91
CA ILE A 346 -8.56 -39.96 35.05
C ILE A 346 -8.92 -39.94 36.54
N ALA A 347 -10.04 -39.29 36.87
CA ALA A 347 -10.55 -39.21 38.24
C ALA A 347 -11.21 -40.51 38.68
N ASN A 348 -11.22 -40.80 39.97
CA ASN A 348 -11.93 -41.91 40.59
C ASN A 348 -12.98 -41.39 41.60
N GLU A 349 -13.71 -42.29 42.26
CA GLU A 349 -14.79 -41.89 43.17
C GLU A 349 -14.32 -41.36 44.53
N GLN A 350 -13.04 -41.56 44.87
CA GLN A 350 -12.38 -41.09 46.09
C GLN A 350 -11.75 -39.71 45.93
N ASP A 351 -11.56 -39.22 44.71
CA ASP A 351 -11.02 -37.89 44.44
C ASP A 351 -12.00 -36.80 44.95
N ASP A 352 -11.49 -35.92 45.80
CA ASP A 352 -12.24 -34.83 46.41
C ASP A 352 -12.30 -33.59 45.51
N PHE A 353 -11.34 -33.45 44.60
CA PHE A 353 -11.25 -32.41 43.60
C PHE A 353 -11.32 -33.00 42.19
N ILE A 354 -12.27 -32.50 41.40
CA ILE A 354 -12.39 -32.82 39.97
C ILE A 354 -12.07 -31.53 39.21
N LEU A 355 -11.02 -31.58 38.38
CA LEU A 355 -10.55 -30.42 37.61
C LEU A 355 -11.54 -30.06 36.51
N GLY A 356 -12.02 -31.07 35.78
CA GLY A 356 -12.89 -30.88 34.63
C GLY A 356 -13.10 -32.15 33.83
N ILE A 357 -13.52 -31.99 32.58
CA ILE A 357 -13.82 -33.10 31.66
C ILE A 357 -12.98 -32.92 30.40
N THR A 358 -12.32 -33.98 29.92
CA THR A 358 -11.57 -33.94 28.66
C THR A 358 -12.48 -33.54 27.50
N SER A 359 -12.16 -32.43 26.83
CA SER A 359 -12.99 -31.79 25.81
C SER A 359 -12.49 -32.10 24.40
N ALA A 360 -13.43 -32.37 23.49
CA ALA A 360 -13.13 -32.63 22.08
C ALA A 360 -13.13 -31.35 21.21
N LYS A 361 -13.90 -30.33 21.61
CA LYS A 361 -14.16 -29.15 20.77
C LYS A 361 -14.41 -27.92 21.64
N PRO A 362 -13.38 -27.41 22.32
CA PRO A 362 -13.48 -26.20 23.13
C PRO A 362 -13.75 -24.96 22.27
N ALA A 363 -14.56 -24.04 22.79
CA ALA A 363 -14.77 -22.71 22.20
C ALA A 363 -13.55 -21.82 22.34
N VAL A 364 -12.87 -21.95 23.48
CA VAL A 364 -11.59 -21.31 23.78
C VAL A 364 -10.66 -22.39 24.33
N LEU A 365 -9.49 -22.54 23.72
CA LEU A 365 -8.44 -23.45 24.18
C LEU A 365 -7.21 -22.68 24.62
N ALA A 366 -7.07 -22.52 25.93
CA ALA A 366 -5.92 -21.87 26.53
C ALA A 366 -4.76 -22.85 26.77
N ASN A 367 -3.56 -22.29 26.97
CA ASN A 367 -2.32 -23.04 27.19
C ASN A 367 -1.98 -24.04 26.05
N SER A 368 -2.46 -23.86 24.82
CA SER A 368 -2.23 -24.76 23.69
C SER A 368 -0.82 -24.66 23.08
N GLY A 369 -0.23 -23.48 23.10
CA GLY A 369 1.10 -23.23 22.52
C GLY A 369 1.14 -23.31 20.99
N GLU A 370 0.02 -23.15 20.28
CA GLU A 370 -0.08 -23.42 18.83
C GLU A 370 0.98 -22.76 17.95
N LEU A 371 1.44 -21.54 18.29
CA LEU A 371 2.23 -20.72 17.38
C LEU A 371 3.75 -20.88 17.54
N ARG A 372 4.22 -21.35 18.72
CA ARG A 372 5.66 -21.40 19.02
C ARG A 372 6.00 -22.19 20.26
N TRP A 373 7.26 -22.60 20.35
CA TRP A 373 7.89 -23.06 21.59
C TRP A 373 7.55 -22.13 22.75
N LYS A 374 7.01 -22.68 23.84
CA LYS A 374 6.59 -21.94 25.05
C LYS A 374 7.70 -20.99 25.53
N SER A 375 8.94 -21.47 25.54
CA SER A 375 10.10 -20.72 26.04
C SER A 375 10.98 -20.15 24.92
N LYS A 376 10.43 -19.89 23.72
CA LYS A 376 11.19 -19.28 22.61
C LYS A 376 11.75 -17.90 22.99
N TYR A 377 10.96 -17.11 23.72
CA TYR A 377 11.31 -15.76 24.16
C TYR A 377 11.50 -15.73 25.67
N MET A 378 12.34 -14.81 26.13
CA MET A 378 12.49 -14.54 27.56
C MET A 378 11.23 -13.88 28.10
N THR A 379 10.87 -14.23 29.33
CA THR A 379 9.74 -13.65 30.06
C THR A 379 10.15 -13.20 31.45
N THR A 380 9.40 -12.27 32.04
CA THR A 380 9.49 -11.93 33.46
C THR A 380 9.05 -13.12 34.33
N GLU A 381 9.23 -13.01 35.64
CA GLU A 381 8.74 -14.01 36.62
C GLU A 381 7.21 -14.19 36.59
N TRP A 382 6.48 -13.22 36.03
CA TRP A 382 5.02 -13.22 35.88
C TRP A 382 4.55 -13.64 34.47
N GLY A 383 5.47 -13.99 33.57
CA GLY A 383 5.16 -14.52 32.23
C GLY A 383 5.03 -13.47 31.12
N GLU A 384 5.31 -12.19 31.39
CA GLU A 384 5.33 -11.14 30.37
C GLU A 384 6.57 -11.27 29.48
N VAL A 385 6.41 -11.19 28.16
CA VAL A 385 7.53 -11.27 27.21
C VAL A 385 8.41 -10.02 27.31
N LEU A 386 9.72 -10.21 27.39
CA LEU A 386 10.70 -9.12 27.33
C LEU A 386 10.95 -8.70 25.89
N TYR A 387 11.03 -7.40 25.66
CA TYR A 387 11.30 -6.80 24.35
C TYR A 387 12.56 -5.95 24.40
N GLU A 388 13.26 -5.89 23.27
CA GLU A 388 14.38 -4.99 23.02
C GLU A 388 14.07 -4.15 21.76
N ASP A 389 14.58 -2.91 21.76
CA ASP A 389 14.56 -2.04 20.59
C ASP A 389 15.94 -2.08 19.92
N ILE A 390 15.97 -2.40 18.63
CA ILE A 390 17.20 -2.44 17.84
C ILE A 390 17.13 -1.43 16.70
N ALA A 391 18.27 -0.79 16.40
CA ALA A 391 18.43 0.00 15.19
C ALA A 391 18.88 -0.91 14.05
N LEU A 392 18.10 -0.96 12.97
CA LEU A 392 18.44 -1.65 11.73
C LEU A 392 18.98 -0.64 10.72
N PRO A 393 20.18 -0.84 10.15
CA PRO A 393 20.72 0.05 9.12
C PRO A 393 19.94 -0.10 7.81
N SER A 394 20.13 0.86 6.89
CA SER A 394 19.59 0.73 5.54
C SER A 394 20.21 -0.47 4.79
N GLU A 395 19.39 -1.20 4.06
CA GLU A 395 19.81 -2.25 3.12
C GLU A 395 19.73 -1.73 1.69
N PHE A 396 20.69 -2.13 0.86
CA PHE A 396 20.82 -1.69 -0.52
C PHE A 396 20.88 -2.88 -1.47
N ASP A 397 20.38 -2.69 -2.70
CA ASP A 397 20.54 -3.65 -3.77
C ASP A 397 21.98 -3.65 -4.35
N THR A 398 22.22 -4.49 -5.36
CA THR A 398 23.52 -4.56 -6.06
C THR A 398 23.90 -3.27 -6.80
N TYR A 399 22.94 -2.36 -6.99
CA TYR A 399 23.09 -1.10 -7.71
C TYR A 399 23.17 0.11 -6.76
N GLY A 400 23.05 -0.09 -5.45
CA GLY A 400 23.11 0.96 -4.43
C GLY A 400 21.77 1.65 -4.14
N ASN A 401 20.65 1.12 -4.60
CA ASN A 401 19.32 1.63 -4.26
C ASN A 401 18.87 1.09 -2.91
N VAL A 402 18.21 1.93 -2.11
CA VAL A 402 17.64 1.50 -0.82
C VAL A 402 16.52 0.48 -1.05
N ILE A 403 16.68 -0.72 -0.49
CA ILE A 403 15.62 -1.74 -0.41
C ILE A 403 14.84 -1.56 0.88
N ASN A 404 15.55 -1.36 2.00
CA ASN A 404 14.96 -1.13 3.31
C ASN A 404 15.64 0.08 3.95
N PRO A 405 14.91 1.14 4.31
CA PRO A 405 15.50 2.26 5.01
C PRO A 405 15.88 1.89 6.45
N GLN A 406 16.82 2.67 7.03
CA GLN A 406 17.14 2.59 8.45
C GLN A 406 15.87 2.77 9.29
N ARG A 407 15.68 1.89 10.27
CA ARG A 407 14.51 1.88 11.15
C ARG A 407 14.82 1.37 12.54
N SER A 408 13.88 1.55 13.46
CA SER A 408 13.93 0.94 14.79
C SER A 408 12.91 -0.19 14.86
N GLU A 409 13.36 -1.38 15.25
CA GLU A 409 12.48 -2.55 15.39
C GLU A 409 12.40 -2.96 16.86
N ARG A 410 11.18 -3.01 17.40
CA ARG A 410 10.88 -3.61 18.69
C ARG A 410 10.63 -5.10 18.51
N ARG A 411 11.44 -5.95 19.13
CA ARG A 411 11.33 -7.41 18.97
C ARG A 411 11.45 -8.15 20.30
N PRO A 412 10.86 -9.35 20.42
CA PRO A 412 10.97 -10.14 21.64
C PRO A 412 12.40 -10.69 21.81
N VAL A 413 12.91 -10.66 23.04
CA VAL A 413 14.24 -11.17 23.38
C VAL A 413 14.25 -12.70 23.28
N LEU A 414 15.12 -13.26 22.45
CA LEU A 414 15.26 -14.71 22.30
C LEU A 414 15.81 -15.35 23.58
N ASN A 415 15.23 -16.48 23.97
CA ASN A 415 15.77 -17.27 25.07
C ASN A 415 17.06 -17.98 24.60
N PRO A 416 18.21 -17.82 25.28
CA PRO A 416 19.46 -18.49 24.91
C PRO A 416 19.40 -20.02 24.90
N SER A 417 18.43 -20.60 25.63
CA SER A 417 18.20 -22.05 25.66
C SER A 417 17.36 -22.55 24.49
N TRP A 418 16.79 -21.66 23.67
CA TRP A 418 16.02 -22.04 22.49
C TRP A 418 16.95 -22.53 21.38
N ASN A 419 16.57 -23.64 20.74
CA ASN A 419 17.31 -24.23 19.64
C ASN A 419 16.45 -24.24 18.38
N SER A 420 16.88 -23.49 17.36
CA SER A 420 16.20 -23.36 16.08
C SER A 420 16.23 -24.64 15.23
N SER A 421 17.14 -25.59 15.49
CA SER A 421 17.23 -26.84 14.74
C SER A 421 16.20 -27.89 15.16
N LYS A 422 15.48 -27.67 16.26
CA LYS A 422 14.46 -28.60 16.76
C LYS A 422 13.08 -28.20 16.24
N GLU A 423 12.41 -29.14 15.57
CA GLU A 423 11.02 -28.97 15.15
C GLU A 423 10.11 -28.75 16.38
N TYR A 424 9.18 -27.80 16.26
CA TYR A 424 8.16 -27.58 17.28
C TYR A 424 6.91 -28.38 16.99
N LEU A 425 6.47 -29.19 17.95
CA LEU A 425 5.12 -29.75 17.95
C LEU A 425 4.25 -29.03 18.99
N PRO A 426 3.13 -28.38 18.57
CA PRO A 426 2.20 -27.76 19.51
C PRO A 426 1.57 -28.82 20.42
N ARG A 427 1.07 -28.42 21.59
CA ARG A 427 0.50 -29.38 22.57
C ARG A 427 -0.65 -30.17 21.98
N SER A 428 -1.48 -29.56 21.14
CA SER A 428 -2.60 -30.23 20.46
C SER A 428 -2.19 -31.42 19.59
N ARG A 429 -0.91 -31.54 19.22
CA ARG A 429 -0.36 -32.63 18.41
C ARG A 429 0.52 -33.60 19.20
N ARG A 430 0.57 -33.47 20.53
CA ARG A 430 1.39 -34.29 21.40
C ARG A 430 0.50 -35.20 22.27
N PRO A 431 0.73 -36.53 22.27
CA PRO A 431 -0.16 -37.48 22.91
C PRO A 431 -0.26 -37.28 24.44
N GLU A 432 0.78 -36.74 25.07
CA GLU A 432 0.81 -36.46 26.49
C GLU A 432 0.01 -35.21 26.90
N TRP A 433 -0.66 -34.50 25.96
CA TRP A 433 -1.45 -33.32 26.28
C TRP A 433 -2.93 -33.49 25.92
N VAL A 434 -3.81 -33.10 26.84
CA VAL A 434 -5.26 -33.18 26.66
C VAL A 434 -5.93 -31.85 27.00
N ALA A 435 -6.94 -31.48 26.22
CA ALA A 435 -7.79 -30.33 26.51
C ALA A 435 -8.78 -30.71 27.62
N VAL A 436 -8.79 -29.97 28.72
CA VAL A 436 -9.72 -30.18 29.84
C VAL A 436 -10.70 -29.02 29.87
N GLY A 437 -11.96 -29.29 29.57
CA GLY A 437 -13.06 -28.36 29.72
C GLY A 437 -13.32 -28.07 31.18
N LEU A 438 -13.02 -26.84 31.58
CA LEU A 438 -13.14 -26.37 32.97
C LEU A 438 -14.51 -25.77 33.24
N ILE A 439 -15.17 -25.24 32.21
CA ILE A 439 -16.47 -24.59 32.30
C ILE A 439 -17.22 -24.79 30.99
N GLY A 440 -18.53 -24.99 31.07
CA GLY A 440 -19.40 -25.02 29.90
C GLY A 440 -20.18 -26.33 29.76
N GLN A 441 -20.82 -26.50 28.61
CA GLN A 441 -21.61 -27.70 28.33
C GLN A 441 -20.71 -28.75 27.68
N LEU A 442 -20.50 -29.86 28.38
CA LEU A 442 -19.57 -30.91 27.99
C LEU A 442 -20.27 -32.26 27.91
N LEU A 443 -19.95 -33.00 26.84
CA LEU A 443 -20.34 -34.40 26.73
C LEU A 443 -19.42 -35.23 27.61
N VAL A 444 -20.03 -36.11 28.40
CA VAL A 444 -19.32 -37.01 29.31
C VAL A 444 -19.80 -38.44 29.06
N ARG A 445 -18.86 -39.38 29.16
CA ARG A 445 -19.17 -40.81 29.16
C ARG A 445 -19.93 -41.15 30.44
N ASP A 446 -20.87 -42.07 30.37
CA ASP A 446 -21.66 -42.47 31.54
C ASP A 446 -21.94 -43.97 31.59
N ASP A 447 -22.15 -44.48 32.80
CA ASP A 447 -22.43 -45.91 33.07
C ASP A 447 -23.90 -46.31 32.79
N GLY A 448 -24.72 -45.37 32.28
CA GLY A 448 -26.13 -45.55 31.98
C GLY A 448 -27.08 -45.17 33.12
N THR A 449 -26.55 -44.84 34.32
CA THR A 449 -27.38 -44.53 35.50
C THR A 449 -27.84 -43.06 35.54
N CYS A 450 -27.14 -42.16 34.85
CA CYS A 450 -27.40 -40.73 34.87
C CYS A 450 -28.77 -40.37 34.25
N LYS A 451 -29.51 -39.41 34.83
CA LYS A 451 -30.82 -38.98 34.30
C LYS A 451 -30.86 -37.48 34.06
N PRO A 452 -31.49 -36.99 32.97
CA PRO A 452 -31.71 -35.56 32.78
C PRO A 452 -32.38 -34.93 34.00
N GLY A 453 -31.86 -33.80 34.47
CA GLY A 453 -32.35 -33.15 35.67
C GLY A 453 -31.92 -33.79 36.99
N SER A 454 -30.98 -34.74 36.98
CA SER A 454 -30.28 -35.24 38.18
C SER A 454 -28.84 -34.72 38.26
N TYR A 455 -28.08 -35.22 39.23
CA TYR A 455 -26.64 -34.99 39.33
C TYR A 455 -25.84 -36.27 39.03
N CYS A 456 -24.57 -36.10 38.70
CA CYS A 456 -23.61 -37.19 38.53
C CYS A 456 -22.23 -36.83 39.07
N LYS A 457 -21.44 -37.84 39.44
CA LYS A 457 -20.02 -37.72 39.81
C LYS A 457 -19.19 -38.77 39.06
N PRO A 458 -17.85 -38.68 39.01
CA PRO A 458 -17.04 -39.78 38.49
C PRO A 458 -17.17 -41.03 39.36
N ASN A 459 -17.21 -42.19 38.70
CA ASN A 459 -16.96 -43.49 39.32
C ASN A 459 -15.46 -43.85 39.26
N ASN A 460 -15.09 -45.08 39.62
CA ASN A 460 -13.69 -45.56 39.57
C ASN A 460 -13.07 -45.63 38.17
N GLU A 461 -13.86 -45.49 37.11
CA GLU A 461 -13.41 -45.45 35.71
C GLU A 461 -13.35 -44.01 35.17
N GLY A 462 -13.67 -43.01 36.00
CA GLY A 462 -13.72 -41.60 35.60
C GLY A 462 -14.83 -41.25 34.62
N ILE A 463 -15.89 -42.07 34.56
CA ILE A 463 -17.11 -41.78 33.81
C ILE A 463 -18.24 -41.40 34.77
N ALA A 464 -19.28 -40.73 34.25
CA ALA A 464 -20.40 -40.27 35.04
C ALA A 464 -21.23 -41.43 35.59
N THR A 465 -21.46 -41.41 36.91
CA THR A 465 -22.42 -42.25 37.61
C THR A 465 -23.41 -41.38 38.37
N ALA A 466 -24.66 -41.85 38.51
CA ALA A 466 -25.72 -41.13 39.18
C ALA A 466 -25.34 -40.81 40.63
N SER A 467 -25.62 -39.59 41.05
CA SER A 467 -25.32 -39.09 42.39
C SER A 467 -26.34 -38.04 42.80
N ASN A 468 -26.44 -37.80 44.10
CA ASN A 468 -27.26 -36.71 44.65
C ASN A 468 -26.52 -35.36 44.62
N GLN A 469 -25.26 -35.36 44.20
CA GLN A 469 -24.36 -34.21 44.14
C GLN A 469 -23.37 -34.36 42.98
N GLY A 470 -22.70 -33.27 42.60
CA GLY A 470 -21.75 -33.25 41.50
C GLY A 470 -22.22 -32.37 40.33
N TYR A 471 -22.05 -32.86 39.11
CA TYR A 471 -22.36 -32.15 37.89
C TYR A 471 -23.82 -32.34 37.50
N ARG A 472 -24.47 -31.26 37.05
CA ARG A 472 -25.88 -31.30 36.65
C ARG A 472 -26.01 -31.91 35.26
N VAL A 473 -26.81 -32.97 35.16
CA VAL A 473 -27.10 -33.64 33.88
C VAL A 473 -28.19 -32.85 33.15
N MET A 474 -27.87 -32.32 31.98
CA MET A 474 -28.79 -31.53 31.16
C MET A 474 -29.61 -32.42 30.24
N GLN A 475 -28.96 -33.37 29.58
CA GLN A 475 -29.56 -34.21 28.56
C GLN A 475 -28.84 -35.55 28.46
N ARG A 476 -29.56 -36.61 28.08
CA ARG A 476 -28.94 -37.86 27.61
C ARG A 476 -28.82 -37.79 26.10
N THR A 477 -27.60 -37.91 25.58
CA THR A 477 -27.33 -37.82 24.14
C THR A 477 -27.14 -39.20 23.50
N ASN A 478 -26.74 -40.20 24.28
CA ASN A 478 -26.65 -41.60 23.84
C ASN A 478 -26.80 -42.59 25.03
N GLN A 479 -26.72 -43.90 24.75
CA GLN A 479 -26.83 -44.96 25.77
C GLN A 479 -25.77 -44.82 26.89
N ASN A 480 -24.55 -44.42 26.55
CA ASN A 480 -23.42 -44.23 27.47
C ASN A 480 -22.82 -42.82 27.37
N GLN A 481 -23.65 -41.82 27.05
CA GLN A 481 -23.23 -40.44 26.99
C GLN A 481 -24.34 -39.50 27.48
N VAL A 482 -23.93 -38.54 28.30
CA VAL A 482 -24.79 -37.45 28.77
C VAL A 482 -24.10 -36.10 28.55
N LEU A 483 -24.91 -35.05 28.42
CA LEU A 483 -24.47 -33.66 28.42
C LEU A 483 -24.58 -33.11 29.84
N VAL A 484 -23.49 -32.58 30.36
CA VAL A 484 -23.43 -31.94 31.68
C VAL A 484 -23.01 -30.49 31.56
N ILE A 485 -23.36 -29.70 32.58
CA ILE A 485 -22.78 -28.36 32.78
C ILE A 485 -21.67 -28.44 33.83
N VAL A 486 -20.48 -27.96 33.49
CA VAL A 486 -19.33 -27.84 34.38
C VAL A 486 -19.30 -26.40 34.93
N PRO A 487 -19.57 -26.17 36.23
CA PRO A 487 -19.54 -24.83 36.83
C PRO A 487 -18.15 -24.46 37.36
N GLN A 488 -17.81 -23.15 37.43
CA GLN A 488 -16.54 -22.66 38.02
C GLN A 488 -16.37 -22.96 39.52
N ALA A 489 -17.47 -23.04 40.26
CA ALA A 489 -17.44 -23.24 41.69
C ALA A 489 -18.21 -24.50 42.05
N PHE A 490 -17.51 -25.63 42.06
CA PHE A 490 -17.91 -26.73 42.92
C PHE A 490 -17.49 -26.36 44.35
N ARG A 491 -18.31 -25.55 45.03
CA ARG A 491 -18.39 -25.75 46.48
C ARG A 491 -19.15 -27.04 46.61
N ASN A 492 -18.46 -28.10 47.03
CA ASN A 492 -19.10 -29.15 47.79
C ASN A 492 -20.02 -28.39 48.77
N PRO A 493 -21.36 -28.44 48.63
CA PRO A 493 -22.21 -27.92 49.67
C PRO A 493 -21.89 -28.89 50.78
N SER A 494 -20.91 -28.53 51.57
CA SER A 494 -20.42 -29.37 52.62
C SER A 494 -21.66 -29.56 53.46
N ASN A 495 -22.22 -30.76 53.37
CA ASN A 495 -22.98 -31.40 54.41
C ASN A 495 -22.08 -31.59 55.64
N ASN A 496 -21.20 -30.64 55.93
CA ASN A 496 -20.49 -30.54 57.17
C ASN A 496 -21.49 -29.93 58.13
N LYS A 497 -22.42 -30.79 58.57
CA LYS A 497 -23.02 -30.65 59.88
C LYS A 497 -21.92 -30.28 60.88
N VAL A 498 -20.70 -30.81 60.74
CA VAL A 498 -19.53 -30.42 61.53
C VAL A 498 -19.18 -28.92 61.41
N ASP A 499 -18.99 -28.34 60.23
CA ASP A 499 -18.68 -26.89 60.10
C ASP A 499 -19.85 -25.99 60.55
N GLN A 500 -21.09 -26.43 60.30
CA GLN A 500 -22.28 -25.73 60.77
C GLN A 500 -22.39 -25.81 62.30
N LEU A 501 -22.06 -26.96 62.89
CA LEU A 501 -21.99 -27.16 64.34
C LEU A 501 -20.81 -26.42 64.96
N GLU A 502 -19.66 -26.31 64.30
CA GLU A 502 -18.52 -25.51 64.76
C GLU A 502 -18.83 -24.01 64.73
N LYS A 503 -19.50 -23.51 63.68
CA LYS A 503 -19.99 -22.13 63.63
C LYS A 503 -21.03 -21.87 64.71
N LEU A 504 -21.97 -22.79 64.91
CA LEU A 504 -22.98 -22.68 65.96
C LEU A 504 -22.33 -22.69 67.35
N ALA A 505 -21.31 -23.51 67.57
CA ALA A 505 -20.55 -23.55 68.82
C ALA A 505 -19.80 -22.24 69.09
N LYS A 506 -19.17 -21.65 68.06
CA LYS A 506 -18.53 -20.33 68.18
C LYS A 506 -19.51 -19.21 68.51
N LEU A 507 -20.72 -19.21 67.91
CA LEU A 507 -21.75 -18.22 68.21
C LEU A 507 -22.24 -18.31 69.66
N LYS A 508 -22.32 -19.52 70.22
CA LYS A 508 -22.61 -19.75 71.64
C LYS A 508 -21.48 -19.23 72.54
N GLU A 509 -20.22 -19.57 72.24
CA GLU A 509 -19.06 -19.10 73.00
C GLU A 509 -18.92 -17.57 73.00
N GLN A 510 -19.33 -16.92 71.91
CA GLN A 510 -19.35 -15.46 71.78
C GLN A 510 -20.57 -14.80 72.44
N GLY A 511 -21.49 -15.58 73.03
CA GLY A 511 -22.66 -15.06 73.75
C GLY A 511 -23.84 -14.62 72.88
N TYR A 512 -23.81 -14.92 71.57
CA TYR A 512 -24.90 -14.60 70.64
C TYR A 512 -26.08 -15.57 70.73
N LEU A 513 -25.90 -16.71 71.40
CA LEU A 513 -26.93 -17.72 71.63
C LEU A 513 -26.94 -18.10 73.10
N THR A 514 -28.12 -18.22 73.69
CA THR A 514 -28.29 -18.89 74.98
C THR A 514 -28.08 -20.41 74.86
N GLU A 515 -27.85 -21.11 75.99
CA GLU A 515 -27.71 -22.58 75.98
C GLU A 515 -28.92 -23.25 75.33
N GLU A 516 -30.12 -22.75 75.62
CA GLU A 516 -31.37 -23.33 75.13
C GLU A 516 -31.53 -23.13 73.61
N GLU A 517 -31.23 -21.95 73.09
CA GLU A 517 -31.23 -21.66 71.64
C GLU A 517 -30.17 -22.47 70.89
N PHE A 518 -28.98 -22.62 71.48
CA PHE A 518 -27.93 -23.46 70.90
C PHE A 518 -28.37 -24.92 70.78
N GLN A 519 -29.00 -25.50 71.81
CA GLN A 519 -29.46 -26.90 71.75
C GLN A 519 -30.59 -27.08 70.72
N ILE A 520 -31.50 -26.10 70.59
CA ILE A 520 -32.58 -26.14 69.59
C ILE A 520 -32.00 -26.11 68.17
N GLU A 521 -31.11 -25.17 67.87
CA GLU A 521 -30.52 -25.04 66.53
C GLU A 521 -29.57 -26.18 66.20
N LYS A 522 -28.81 -26.69 67.19
CA LYS A 522 -28.00 -27.90 67.05
C LYS A 522 -28.86 -29.10 66.67
N GLN A 523 -30.01 -29.26 67.31
CA GLN A 523 -30.89 -30.39 67.04
C GLN A 523 -31.60 -30.28 65.68
N LYS A 524 -31.93 -29.06 65.24
CA LYS A 524 -32.41 -28.83 63.86
C LYS A 524 -31.35 -29.21 62.83
N LEU A 525 -30.10 -28.80 63.02
CA LEU A 525 -28.97 -29.11 62.14
C LEU A 525 -28.62 -30.61 62.11
N LEU A 526 -28.78 -31.31 63.23
CA LEU A 526 -28.57 -32.77 63.30
C LEU A 526 -29.69 -33.55 62.61
N ASN A 527 -30.93 -33.04 62.65
CA ASN A 527 -32.13 -33.70 62.11
C ASN A 527 -32.49 -33.30 60.65
N SER A 528 -31.94 -32.21 60.12
CA SER A 528 -31.97 -31.85 58.69
C SER A 528 -30.99 -32.67 57.88
#